data_AF-A0A366LTZ1-F1
#
_entry.id   AF-A0A366LTZ1-F1
#
_cell.length_a   1.000
_cell.length_b   1.000
_cell.length_c   1.000
_cell.angle_alpha   90.00
_cell.angle_beta   90.00
_cell.angle_gamma   90.00
#
_symmetry.space_group_name_H-M   'P 1'
#
loop_
_entity.id
_entity.type
_entity.pdbx_description
1 polymer ?
#
loop_
_entity_poly.entity_id
_entity_poly.type
_entity_poly.pdbx_seq_one_letter_code
_entity_poly.pdbx_strand_id
1 'polypeptide(L)'
;MSPGTISAASGQAGIASMALWSITVAALVLLLAIDIVLTRRPHEVGMREAVGWSVFYLALPVAFGVYLWAVFGSTTAVEFFTGYVVEKSLSVDNLFVFMLLLAAFAVPSELVQRVLLYGIVGALVLRAVFIALGAAALQSGTWAFLLFGAILIVTAGKVLAEARKGKGPTVDIDAMRSVRLLRRFVPV
;
A
#
# COMPACT_ATOMS: atom_id res chain seq x y z
N MET A 1 2.88 58.22 4.37
CA MET A 1 3.02 56.85 3.82
C MET A 1 3.13 55.91 5.00
N SER A 2 2.00 55.38 5.47
CA SER A 2 1.98 54.42 6.57
C SER A 2 2.28 53.02 6.00
N PRO A 3 3.26 52.28 6.55
CA PRO A 3 3.52 50.92 6.12
C PRO A 3 2.32 50.03 6.49
N GLY A 4 1.80 49.35 5.47
CA GLY A 4 0.68 48.42 5.60
C GLY A 4 1.02 47.33 6.61
N THR A 5 0.23 47.27 7.67
CA THR A 5 0.17 46.13 8.57
C THR A 5 -0.22 44.91 7.74
N ILE A 6 0.75 44.02 7.52
CA ILE A 6 0.49 42.66 7.07
C ILE A 6 -0.38 42.05 8.17
N SER A 7 -1.69 42.02 7.92
CA SER A 7 -2.65 41.33 8.76
C SER A 7 -2.17 39.89 8.84
N ALA A 8 -1.66 39.51 10.02
CA ALA A 8 -1.30 38.14 10.32
C ALA A 8 -2.50 37.28 9.94
N ALA A 9 -2.30 36.37 8.98
CA ALA A 9 -3.31 35.43 8.53
C ALA A 9 -3.97 34.81 9.76
N SER A 10 -5.19 35.26 10.05
CA SER A 10 -6.03 34.71 11.10
C SER A 10 -6.15 33.22 10.83
N GLY A 11 -5.83 32.44 11.86
CA GLY A 11 -5.65 30.99 11.78
C GLY A 11 -6.71 30.33 10.92
N GLN A 12 -6.33 29.97 9.70
CA GLN A 12 -7.05 28.96 8.96
C GLN A 12 -6.95 27.71 9.83
N ALA A 13 -8.07 27.29 10.41
CA ALA A 13 -8.23 25.92 10.87
C ALA A 13 -8.13 25.03 9.62
N GLY A 14 -6.89 24.81 9.18
CA GLY A 14 -6.59 24.02 8.01
C GLY A 14 -7.05 22.61 8.25
N ILE A 15 -7.38 21.92 7.16
CA ILE A 15 -7.76 20.50 7.12
C ILE A 15 -6.71 19.62 7.86
N ALA A 16 -5.49 20.14 8.05
CA ALA A 16 -4.41 19.59 8.87
C ALA A 16 -4.47 19.95 10.38
N SER A 17 -5.64 20.29 10.93
CA SER A 17 -5.73 20.51 12.38
C SER A 17 -5.42 19.21 13.13
N MET A 18 -4.61 19.28 14.18
CA MET A 18 -4.23 18.12 15.00
C MET A 18 -5.47 17.38 15.54
N ALA A 19 -6.57 18.12 15.77
CA ALA A 19 -7.86 17.58 16.17
C ALA A 19 -8.54 16.77 15.05
N LEU A 20 -8.61 17.27 13.81
CA LEU A 20 -9.21 16.52 12.70
C LEU A 20 -8.42 15.24 12.37
N TRP A 21 -7.08 15.32 12.41
CA TRP A 21 -6.22 14.16 12.20
C TRP A 21 -6.39 13.11 13.30
N SER A 22 -6.39 13.52 14.56
CA SER A 22 -6.61 12.60 15.69
C SER A 22 -8.00 11.96 15.67
N ILE A 23 -9.05 12.72 15.32
CA ILE A 23 -10.41 12.18 15.13
C ILE A 23 -10.45 11.17 13.98
N THR A 24 -9.82 11.49 12.85
CA THR A 24 -9.81 10.61 11.66
C THR A 24 -9.05 9.31 11.96
N VAL A 25 -7.88 9.40 12.59
CA VAL A 25 -7.09 8.22 13.02
C VAL A 25 -7.87 7.41 14.05
N ALA A 26 -8.50 8.05 15.04
CA ALA A 26 -9.32 7.36 16.04
C ALA A 26 -10.51 6.63 15.39
N ALA A 27 -11.20 7.27 14.45
CA ALA A 27 -12.28 6.64 13.68
C ALA A 27 -11.77 5.45 12.84
N LEU A 28 -10.59 5.56 12.22
CA LEU A 28 -9.95 4.48 11.47
C LEU A 28 -9.57 3.30 12.36
N VAL A 29 -8.96 3.57 13.52
CA VAL A 29 -8.59 2.55 14.51
C VAL A 29 -9.84 1.88 15.08
N LEU A 30 -10.90 2.65 15.38
CA LEU A 30 -12.17 2.12 15.85
C LEU A 30 -12.81 1.21 14.80
N LEU A 31 -12.84 1.65 13.53
CA LEU A 31 -13.34 0.85 12.41
C LEU A 31 -12.56 -0.47 12.30
N LEU A 32 -11.24 -0.42 12.37
CA LEU A 32 -10.35 -1.61 12.36
C LEU A 32 -10.60 -2.53 13.56
N ALA A 33 -10.81 -1.97 14.75
CA ALA A 33 -11.11 -2.75 15.94
C ALA A 33 -12.47 -3.46 15.82
N ILE A 34 -13.50 -2.75 15.34
CA ILE A 34 -14.82 -3.32 15.06
C ILE A 34 -14.70 -4.44 14.02
N ASP A 35 -13.95 -4.19 12.93
CA ASP A 35 -13.70 -5.15 11.85
C ASP A 35 -13.07 -6.45 12.36
N ILE A 36 -12.01 -6.33 13.16
CA ILE A 36 -11.34 -7.47 13.79
C ILE A 36 -12.28 -8.21 14.73
N VAL A 37 -13.13 -7.51 15.48
CA VAL A 37 -14.09 -8.13 16.42
C VAL A 37 -15.21 -8.86 15.69
N LEU A 38 -15.73 -8.28 14.61
CA LEU A 38 -16.85 -8.83 13.85
C LEU A 38 -16.42 -10.04 13.02
N THR A 39 -15.18 -10.04 12.52
CA THR A 39 -14.61 -11.10 11.68
C THR A 39 -13.94 -12.23 12.49
N ARG A 40 -14.02 -12.23 13.84
CA ARG A 40 -13.40 -13.27 14.68
C ARG A 40 -14.01 -14.67 14.51
N ARG A 41 -15.17 -14.79 13.88
CA ARG A 41 -15.87 -16.07 13.71
C ARG A 41 -15.62 -16.58 12.28
N PRO A 42 -14.78 -17.61 12.09
CA PRO A 42 -14.56 -18.17 10.77
C PRO A 42 -15.84 -18.87 10.32
N HIS A 43 -16.51 -18.27 9.34
CA HIS A 43 -17.60 -18.89 8.58
C HIS A 43 -17.22 -18.85 7.11
N GLU A 44 -17.63 -19.87 6.35
CA GLU A 44 -17.47 -19.85 4.90
C GLU A 44 -18.42 -18.79 4.32
N VAL A 45 -17.84 -17.66 3.94
CA VAL A 45 -18.58 -16.53 3.38
C VAL A 45 -19.01 -16.89 1.96
N GLY A 46 -20.32 -17.11 1.77
CA GLY A 46 -20.87 -17.37 0.43
C GLY A 46 -20.71 -16.15 -0.49
N MET A 47 -20.73 -16.36 -1.81
CA MET A 47 -20.52 -15.30 -2.82
C MET A 47 -21.42 -14.05 -2.58
N ARG A 48 -22.68 -14.25 -2.20
CA ARG A 48 -23.62 -13.15 -1.92
C ARG A 48 -23.21 -12.33 -0.70
N GLU A 49 -22.72 -13.00 0.32
CA GLU A 49 -22.25 -12.36 1.55
C GLU A 49 -20.92 -11.63 1.28
N ALA A 50 -20.02 -12.22 0.51
CA ALA A 50 -18.74 -11.60 0.12
C ALA A 50 -18.95 -10.32 -0.71
N VAL A 51 -19.91 -10.31 -1.64
CA VAL A 51 -20.30 -9.11 -2.37
C VAL A 51 -20.90 -8.07 -1.43
N GLY A 52 -21.78 -8.47 -0.50
CA GLY A 52 -22.36 -7.58 0.50
C GLY A 52 -21.29 -6.88 1.36
N TRP A 53 -20.34 -7.64 1.89
CA TRP A 53 -19.19 -7.10 2.61
C TRP A 53 -18.34 -6.18 1.74
N SER A 54 -18.06 -6.56 0.49
CA SER A 54 -17.28 -5.74 -0.44
C SER A 54 -17.93 -4.38 -0.71
N VAL A 55 -19.25 -4.36 -0.93
CA VAL A 55 -20.02 -3.13 -1.14
C VAL A 55 -20.01 -2.28 0.14
N PHE A 56 -20.17 -2.89 1.31
CA PHE A 56 -20.12 -2.19 2.59
C PHE A 56 -18.78 -1.46 2.80
N TYR A 57 -17.65 -2.15 2.60
CA TYR A 57 -16.32 -1.53 2.74
C TYR A 57 -16.02 -0.50 1.63
N LEU A 58 -16.64 -0.62 0.45
CA LEU A 58 -16.51 0.37 -0.61
C LEU A 58 -17.35 1.63 -0.30
N ALA A 59 -18.51 1.47 0.34
CA ALA A 59 -19.42 2.55 0.66
C ALA A 59 -18.89 3.47 1.77
N LEU A 60 -18.16 2.94 2.75
CA LEU A 60 -17.63 3.71 3.88
C LEU A 60 -16.71 4.89 3.44
N PRO A 61 -15.66 4.68 2.62
CA PRO A 61 -14.85 5.78 2.09
C PRO A 61 -15.65 6.75 1.22
N VAL A 62 -16.61 6.25 0.44
CA VAL A 62 -17.46 7.08 -0.41
C VAL A 62 -18.34 8.01 0.43
N ALA A 63 -18.96 7.49 1.48
CA ALA A 63 -19.74 8.28 2.42
C ALA A 63 -18.88 9.35 3.12
N PHE A 64 -17.64 9.00 3.49
CA PHE A 64 -16.70 9.97 4.05
C PHE A 64 -16.28 11.05 3.03
N GLY A 65 -16.07 10.69 1.77
CA GLY A 65 -15.79 11.66 0.70
C GLY A 65 -16.96 12.61 0.43
N VAL A 66 -18.20 12.12 0.53
CA VAL A 66 -19.41 12.98 0.46
C VAL A 66 -19.49 13.92 1.67
N TYR A 67 -19.15 13.44 2.86
CA TYR A 67 -19.03 14.29 4.05
C TYR A 67 -17.98 15.39 3.86
N LEU A 68 -16.81 15.05 3.32
CA LEU A 68 -15.76 16.03 2.99
C LEU A 68 -16.25 17.05 1.97
N TRP A 69 -17.02 16.63 0.97
CA TRP A 69 -17.60 17.55 -0.01
C TRP A 69 -18.57 18.55 0.64
N ALA A 70 -19.44 18.07 1.53
CA ALA A 70 -20.43 18.91 2.19
C ALA A 70 -19.80 19.92 3.17
N VAL A 71 -18.71 19.57 3.86
CA VAL A 71 -18.10 20.41 4.92
C VAL A 71 -16.92 21.23 4.43
N PHE A 72 -16.08 20.67 3.55
CA PHE A 72 -14.79 21.25 3.12
C PHE A 72 -14.75 21.61 1.62
N GLY A 73 -15.86 21.45 0.91
CA GLY A 73 -15.99 21.83 -0.50
C GLY A 73 -15.45 20.81 -1.49
N SER A 74 -15.57 21.13 -2.78
CA SER A 74 -15.27 20.19 -3.88
C SER A 74 -13.79 19.86 -4.02
N THR A 75 -12.89 20.82 -3.82
CA THR A 75 -11.44 20.61 -3.99
C THR A 75 -10.93 19.49 -3.06
N THR A 76 -11.21 19.61 -1.76
CA THR A 76 -10.80 18.61 -0.75
C THR A 76 -11.40 17.24 -1.02
N ALA A 77 -12.68 17.20 -1.44
CA ALA A 77 -13.34 15.94 -1.78
C ALA A 77 -12.72 15.28 -3.01
N VAL A 78 -12.40 16.05 -4.05
CA VAL A 78 -11.74 15.54 -5.26
C VAL A 78 -10.34 15.02 -4.94
N GLU A 79 -9.56 15.72 -4.10
CA GLU A 79 -8.26 15.23 -3.64
C GLU A 79 -8.38 13.90 -2.88
N PHE A 80 -9.35 13.79 -1.97
CA PHE A 80 -9.65 12.55 -1.26
C PHE A 80 -10.06 11.41 -2.20
N PHE A 81 -11.02 11.65 -3.11
CA PHE A 81 -11.47 10.63 -4.05
C PHE A 81 -10.37 10.22 -5.04
N THR A 82 -9.54 11.16 -5.47
CA THR A 82 -8.38 10.89 -6.33
C THR A 82 -7.41 9.98 -5.61
N GLY A 83 -7.02 10.32 -4.38
CA GLY A 83 -6.15 9.46 -3.56
C GLY A 83 -6.77 8.09 -3.30
N TYR A 84 -8.06 8.04 -2.96
CA TYR A 84 -8.79 6.80 -2.72
C TYR A 84 -8.77 5.87 -3.93
N VAL A 85 -9.11 6.37 -5.11
CA VAL A 85 -9.13 5.56 -6.35
C VAL A 85 -7.73 5.11 -6.74
N VAL A 86 -6.71 5.98 -6.61
CA VAL A 86 -5.31 5.62 -6.88
C VAL A 86 -4.85 4.49 -5.96
N GLU A 87 -5.04 4.62 -4.64
CA GLU A 87 -4.63 3.59 -3.69
C GLU A 87 -5.41 2.27 -3.89
N LYS A 88 -6.71 2.34 -4.22
CA LYS A 88 -7.51 1.15 -4.54
C LYS A 88 -7.00 0.47 -5.81
N SER A 89 -6.71 1.23 -6.87
CA SER A 89 -6.22 0.67 -8.14
C SER A 89 -4.87 -0.03 -7.96
N LEU A 90 -3.95 0.59 -7.20
CA LEU A 90 -2.66 -0.01 -6.87
C LEU A 90 -2.79 -1.31 -6.06
N SER A 91 -3.77 -1.40 -5.15
CA SER A 91 -4.00 -2.63 -4.38
C SER A 91 -4.52 -3.79 -5.24
N VAL A 92 -5.39 -3.51 -6.22
CA VAL A 92 -5.94 -4.52 -7.15
C VAL A 92 -4.88 -5.02 -8.12
N ASP A 93 -4.02 -4.13 -8.62
CA ASP A 93 -2.88 -4.49 -9.48
C ASP A 93 -1.92 -5.44 -8.77
N ASN A 94 -1.59 -5.13 -7.50
CA ASN A 94 -0.76 -5.99 -6.66
C ASN A 94 -1.37 -7.38 -6.43
N LEU A 95 -2.69 -7.46 -6.17
CA LEU A 95 -3.38 -8.74 -6.00
C LEU A 95 -3.34 -9.58 -7.28
N PHE A 96 -3.53 -8.95 -8.45
CA PHE A 96 -3.50 -9.64 -9.73
C PHE A 96 -2.12 -10.27 -10.01
N VAL A 97 -1.05 -9.51 -9.79
CA VAL A 97 0.33 -10.02 -9.93
C VAL A 97 0.57 -11.20 -8.99
N PHE A 98 0.11 -11.13 -7.73
CA PHE A 98 0.24 -12.25 -6.81
C PHE A 98 -0.54 -13.48 -7.26
N MET A 99 -1.78 -13.32 -7.75
CA MET A 99 -2.57 -14.45 -8.25
C MET A 99 -1.91 -15.13 -9.45
N LEU A 100 -1.37 -14.36 -10.40
CA LEU A 100 -0.61 -14.91 -11.53
C LEU A 100 0.64 -15.66 -11.07
N LEU A 101 1.37 -15.12 -10.10
CA LEU A 101 2.57 -15.74 -9.55
C LEU A 101 2.24 -17.05 -8.83
N LEU A 102 1.22 -17.06 -7.99
CA LEU A 102 0.78 -18.27 -7.27
C LEU A 102 0.28 -19.36 -8.23
N ALA A 103 -0.41 -18.95 -9.30
CA ALA A 103 -0.82 -19.87 -10.37
C ALA A 103 0.39 -20.46 -11.11
N ALA A 104 1.40 -19.63 -11.41
CA ALA A 104 2.64 -20.09 -12.06
C ALA A 104 3.44 -21.08 -11.21
N PHE A 105 3.39 -20.96 -9.88
CA PHE A 105 4.01 -21.89 -8.94
C PHE A 105 3.11 -23.07 -8.54
N ALA A 106 1.91 -23.20 -9.13
CA ALA A 106 0.94 -24.26 -8.83
C ALA A 106 0.68 -24.42 -7.32
N VAL A 107 0.59 -23.31 -6.59
CA VAL A 107 0.41 -23.32 -5.13
C VAL A 107 -0.94 -23.95 -4.77
N PRO A 108 -0.98 -25.00 -3.91
CA PRO A 108 -2.22 -25.62 -3.46
C PRO A 108 -3.18 -24.59 -2.82
N SER A 109 -4.48 -24.71 -3.10
CA SER A 109 -5.52 -23.75 -2.67
C SER A 109 -5.54 -23.50 -1.17
N GLU A 110 -5.23 -24.52 -0.37
CA GLU A 110 -5.14 -24.44 1.10
C GLU A 110 -4.03 -23.51 1.60
N LEU A 111 -2.97 -23.32 0.80
CA LEU A 111 -1.81 -22.50 1.14
C LEU A 111 -1.87 -21.10 0.52
N VAL A 112 -2.73 -20.87 -0.48
CA VAL A 112 -2.85 -19.60 -1.21
C VAL A 112 -3.03 -18.42 -0.25
N GLN A 113 -3.96 -18.52 0.70
CA GLN A 113 -4.24 -17.43 1.65
C GLN A 113 -3.03 -17.11 2.53
N ARG A 114 -2.29 -18.13 2.98
CA ARG A 114 -1.09 -17.94 3.81
C ARG A 114 0.03 -17.30 3.02
N VAL A 115 0.32 -17.80 1.82
CA VAL A 115 1.39 -17.25 0.97
C VAL A 115 1.06 -15.82 0.56
N LEU A 116 -0.21 -15.54 0.23
CA LEU A 116 -0.67 -14.19 -0.09
C LEU A 116 -0.47 -13.24 1.09
N LEU A 117 -0.81 -13.66 2.32
CA LEU A 117 -0.61 -12.85 3.52
C LEU A 117 0.87 -12.53 3.73
N TYR A 118 1.77 -13.52 3.66
CA TYR A 118 3.20 -13.27 3.77
C TYR A 118 3.73 -12.34 2.67
N GLY A 119 3.24 -12.50 1.44
CA GLY A 119 3.56 -11.63 0.31
C GLY A 119 3.12 -10.17 0.55
N ILE A 120 1.89 -9.96 1.02
CA ILE A 120 1.35 -8.64 1.35
C ILE A 120 2.14 -8.01 2.50
N VAL A 121 2.42 -8.75 3.58
CA VAL A 121 3.22 -8.23 4.71
C VAL A 121 4.63 -7.85 4.25
N GLY A 122 5.29 -8.71 3.47
CA GLY A 122 6.61 -8.41 2.91
C GLY A 122 6.59 -7.18 2.01
N ALA A 123 5.57 -7.04 1.15
CA ALA A 123 5.39 -5.89 0.28
C ALA A 123 5.14 -4.60 1.07
N LEU A 124 4.33 -4.65 2.13
CA LEU A 124 4.07 -3.51 3.02
C LEU A 124 5.34 -3.05 3.74
N VAL A 125 6.15 -3.99 4.25
CA VAL A 125 7.44 -3.68 4.89
C VAL A 125 8.39 -3.03 3.88
N LEU A 126 8.52 -3.61 2.69
CA LEU A 126 9.37 -3.04 1.63
C LEU A 126 8.88 -1.65 1.21
N ARG A 127 7.55 -1.46 1.12
CA ARG A 127 6.91 -0.16 0.85
C ARG A 127 7.27 0.85 1.94
N ALA A 128 7.17 0.49 3.21
CA ALA A 128 7.54 1.38 4.32
C ALA A 128 9.02 1.79 4.26
N VAL A 129 9.91 0.83 3.98
CA VAL A 129 11.35 1.10 3.80
C VAL A 129 11.58 2.06 2.62
N PHE A 130 11.00 1.80 1.46
CA PHE A 130 11.17 2.67 0.29
C PHE A 130 10.57 4.06 0.49
N ILE A 131 9.44 4.18 1.20
CA ILE A 131 8.86 5.48 1.55
C ILE A 131 9.79 6.24 2.48
N ALA A 132 10.34 5.59 3.53
CA ALA A 132 11.28 6.22 4.45
C ALA A 132 12.57 6.66 3.74
N LEU A 133 13.13 5.80 2.88
CA LEU A 133 14.29 6.12 2.06
C LEU A 133 13.99 7.25 1.08
N GLY A 134 12.82 7.24 0.44
CA GLY A 134 12.37 8.30 -0.47
C GLY A 134 12.19 9.63 0.25
N ALA A 135 11.62 9.63 1.45
CA ALA A 135 11.47 10.81 2.28
C ALA A 135 12.84 11.39 2.70
N ALA A 136 13.77 10.54 3.11
CA ALA A 136 15.15 10.96 3.41
C ALA A 136 15.87 11.51 2.16
N ALA A 137 15.68 10.89 0.99
CA ALA A 137 16.23 11.36 -0.28
C ALA A 137 15.66 12.74 -0.66
N LEU A 138 14.36 12.97 -0.48
CA LEU A 138 13.74 14.28 -0.70
C LEU A 138 14.34 15.37 0.19
N GLN A 139 14.68 15.05 1.44
CA GLN A 139 15.30 16.01 2.37
C GLN A 139 16.73 16.40 1.95
N SER A 140 17.45 15.53 1.24
CA SER A 140 18.80 15.80 0.73
C SER A 140 18.85 16.60 -0.59
N GLY A 141 17.69 16.98 -1.13
CA GLY A 141 17.54 17.80 -2.33
C GLY A 141 17.26 17.03 -3.62
N THR A 142 16.95 17.75 -4.69
CA THR A 142 16.45 17.18 -5.97
C THR A 142 17.43 16.18 -6.62
N TRP A 143 18.74 16.35 -6.41
CA TRP A 143 19.76 15.47 -7.00
C TRP A 143 19.65 14.03 -6.48
N ALA A 144 19.40 13.85 -5.19
CA ALA A 144 19.29 12.53 -4.56
C ALA A 144 17.99 11.83 -4.99
N PHE A 145 16.90 12.59 -5.14
CA PHE A 145 15.65 12.09 -5.69
C PHE A 145 15.83 11.60 -7.14
N LEU A 146 16.52 12.38 -8.00
CA LEU A 146 16.81 11.99 -9.38
C LEU A 146 17.72 10.76 -9.46
N LEU A 147 18.74 10.68 -8.59
CA LEU A 147 19.62 9.51 -8.50
C LEU A 147 18.85 8.26 -8.09
N PHE A 148 18.01 8.35 -7.06
CA PHE A 148 17.18 7.25 -6.61
C PHE A 148 16.20 6.79 -7.71
N GLY A 149 15.54 7.72 -8.39
CA GLY A 149 14.69 7.44 -9.55
C GLY A 149 15.44 6.74 -10.69
N ALA A 150 16.67 7.20 -11.00
CA ALA A 150 17.51 6.57 -12.02
C ALA A 150 17.88 5.12 -11.65
N ILE A 151 18.24 4.87 -10.38
CA ILE A 151 18.53 3.52 -9.88
C ILE A 151 17.30 2.60 -10.05
N LEU A 152 16.09 3.10 -9.76
CA LEU A 152 14.86 2.33 -9.93
C LEU A 152 14.59 1.99 -11.40
N ILE A 153 14.77 2.94 -12.32
CA ILE A 153 14.60 2.70 -13.77
C ILE A 153 15.58 1.64 -14.27
N VAL A 154 16.85 1.74 -13.88
CA VAL A 154 17.87 0.74 -14.25
C VAL A 154 17.51 -0.64 -13.70
N THR A 155 17.06 -0.71 -12.45
CA THR A 155 16.67 -1.97 -11.81
C THR A 155 15.46 -2.60 -12.50
N ALA A 156 14.43 -1.82 -12.78
CA ALA A 156 13.25 -2.26 -13.53
C ALA A 156 13.63 -2.78 -14.93
N GLY A 157 14.51 -2.07 -15.64
CA GLY A 157 15.01 -2.49 -16.95
C GLY A 157 15.78 -3.82 -16.90
N LYS A 158 16.61 -4.02 -15.87
CA LYS A 158 17.35 -5.29 -15.67
C LYS A 158 16.41 -6.45 -15.39
N VAL A 159 15.43 -6.27 -14.50
CA VAL A 159 14.42 -7.30 -14.19
C VAL A 159 13.61 -7.65 -15.44
N LEU A 160 13.18 -6.65 -16.22
CA LEU A 160 12.45 -6.87 -17.47
C LEU A 160 13.31 -7.60 -18.51
N ALA A 161 14.60 -7.26 -18.63
CA ALA A 161 15.52 -7.92 -19.55
C ALA A 161 15.78 -9.38 -19.15
N GLU A 162 15.86 -9.68 -17.85
CA GLU A 162 15.99 -11.06 -17.34
C GLU A 162 14.71 -11.86 -17.59
N ALA A 163 13.54 -11.28 -17.35
CA ALA A 163 12.25 -11.92 -17.64
C ALA A 163 12.06 -12.24 -19.13
N ARG A 164 12.50 -11.34 -20.03
CA ARG A 164 12.41 -11.54 -21.49
C ARG A 164 13.38 -12.58 -22.05
N LYS A 165 14.48 -12.87 -21.35
CA LYS A 165 15.50 -13.81 -21.84
C LYS A 165 15.06 -15.29 -21.78
N GLY A 166 13.85 -15.58 -21.32
CA GLY A 166 13.26 -16.92 -21.44
C GLY A 166 14.07 -18.02 -20.74
N LYS A 167 14.99 -17.68 -19.83
CA LYS A 167 15.50 -18.64 -18.87
C LYS A 167 14.31 -18.97 -17.97
N GLY A 168 13.61 -20.06 -18.31
CA GLY A 168 12.66 -20.67 -17.39
C GLY A 168 13.32 -20.82 -16.02
N PRO A 169 12.56 -20.82 -14.92
CA PRO A 169 13.11 -20.94 -13.59
C PRO A 169 13.65 -22.38 -13.38
N THR A 170 14.76 -22.73 -14.01
CA THR A 170 15.76 -23.53 -13.32
C THR A 170 16.42 -22.57 -12.34
N VAL A 171 15.68 -22.23 -11.28
CA VAL A 171 16.29 -21.80 -10.03
C VAL A 171 17.18 -22.97 -9.67
N ASP A 172 18.45 -22.86 -10.04
CA ASP A 172 19.47 -23.75 -9.55
C ASP A 172 19.59 -23.39 -8.06
N ILE A 173 18.72 -24.00 -7.25
CA ILE A 173 18.61 -23.76 -5.80
C ILE A 173 19.99 -23.99 -5.15
N ASP A 174 20.83 -24.83 -5.75
CA ASP A 174 22.21 -25.08 -5.34
C ASP A 174 23.18 -23.89 -5.58
N ALA A 175 22.84 -22.92 -6.44
CA ALA A 175 23.69 -21.77 -6.74
C ALA A 175 23.45 -20.55 -5.82
N MET A 176 22.35 -20.53 -5.05
CA MET A 176 22.01 -19.38 -4.21
C MET A 176 22.92 -19.29 -2.98
N ARG A 177 23.59 -18.14 -2.78
CA ARG A 177 24.40 -17.83 -1.58
C ARG A 177 23.63 -18.06 -0.26
N SER A 178 22.31 -17.85 -0.29
CA SER A 178 21.39 -18.09 0.83
C SER A 178 21.28 -19.57 1.19
N VAL A 179 21.25 -20.49 0.21
CA VAL A 179 21.20 -21.94 0.45
C VAL A 179 22.54 -22.45 1.00
N ARG A 180 23.65 -21.86 0.57
CA ARG A 180 24.99 -22.15 1.10
C ARG A 180 25.17 -21.70 2.55
N LEU A 181 24.49 -20.63 2.96
CA LEU A 181 24.48 -20.15 4.34
C LEU A 181 23.56 -21.00 5.23
N LEU A 182 22.41 -21.45 4.70
CA LEU A 182 21.44 -22.25 5.43
C LEU A 182 21.93 -23.69 5.69
N ARG A 183 22.61 -24.32 4.72
CA ARG A 183 23.27 -25.63 4.90
C ARG A 183 24.38 -25.62 5.96
N ARG A 184 24.88 -24.45 6.37
CA ARG A 184 25.87 -24.32 7.44
C ARG A 184 25.26 -24.48 8.84
N PHE A 185 23.95 -24.29 8.99
CA PHE A 185 23.27 -24.30 10.28
C PHE A 185 22.29 -25.46 10.46
N VAL A 186 21.91 -26.15 9.39
CA VAL A 186 21.06 -27.35 9.46
C VAL A 186 21.67 -28.45 8.60
N PRO A 187 22.41 -29.40 9.19
CA PRO A 187 22.81 -30.61 8.48
C PRO A 187 21.57 -31.48 8.27
N VAL A 188 21.33 -31.89 7.03
CA VAL A 188 20.54 -33.09 6.70
C VAL A 188 21.54 -34.20 6.42
#